data_AF-A0A7W0LCK3-F1
#
_entry.id   AF-A0A7W0LCK3-F1
#
_cell.length_a   1.000
_cell.length_b   1.000
_cell.length_c   1.000
_cell.angle_alpha   90.00
_cell.angle_beta   90.00
_cell.angle_gamma   90.00
#
_symmetry.space_group_name_H-M   'P 1'
#
loop_
_entity.id
_entity.type
_entity.pdbx_description
1 polymer ?
#
loop_
_entity_poly.entity_id
_entity_poly.type
_entity_poly.pdbx_seq_one_letter_code
_entity_poly.pdbx_strand_id
1 'polypeptide(L)'
;MLHTPDITFARHPVKPGEARVLIADDQGDVLEALKLLLKGEGLQLETASSPAGVLGAVDAREFDVALIDLNYTRDTTSGEEGLNLLSRIQGIDPTLPVVVMTAWGSVEVAVEAMRRGARDFIQKPWDNARVLAIVRTQIELSQALRKGQRLEAENSILRGEGMPNIVAESAAMQTVLQVVARVGPSDANVLVLGENGTGKGVVSRALHAVSSRASRPMVIVNSGGVSEGVFESELFGHVRGAFTDAKADRVGRFELADQATLFLD
;
A
#
# COMPACT_ATOMS: atom_id res chain seq x y z
N MET A 1 12.66 -40.78 2.50
CA MET A 1 12.17 -39.59 1.78
C MET A 1 12.18 -38.45 2.79
N LEU A 2 13.32 -37.75 2.91
CA LEU A 2 13.47 -36.66 3.88
C LEU A 2 12.82 -35.42 3.28
N HIS A 3 11.74 -34.96 3.91
CA HIS A 3 11.05 -33.73 3.58
C HIS A 3 11.91 -32.57 4.14
N THR A 4 12.61 -31.87 3.26
CA THR A 4 13.29 -30.61 3.62
C THR A 4 12.24 -29.53 3.83
N PRO A 5 12.25 -28.78 4.93
CA PRO A 5 11.37 -27.63 5.09
C PRO A 5 11.79 -26.52 4.13
N ASP A 6 10.82 -25.90 3.46
CA ASP A 6 11.01 -24.68 2.67
C ASP A 6 11.54 -23.57 3.59
N ILE A 7 12.80 -23.20 3.37
CA ILE A 7 13.44 -22.09 4.07
C ILE A 7 13.09 -20.84 3.25
N THR A 8 11.97 -20.21 3.57
CA THR A 8 11.64 -18.88 3.04
C THR A 8 12.65 -17.89 3.62
N PHE A 9 13.61 -17.44 2.82
CA PHE A 9 14.49 -16.35 3.19
C PHE A 9 13.64 -15.09 3.36
N ALA A 10 13.58 -14.56 4.58
CA ALA A 10 12.96 -13.27 4.83
C ALA A 10 13.68 -12.20 3.98
N ARG A 11 12.94 -11.59 3.06
CA ARG A 11 13.42 -10.44 2.27
C ARG A 11 13.87 -9.35 3.24
N HIS A 12 15.05 -8.79 3.00
CA HIS A 12 15.58 -7.74 3.87
C HIS A 12 14.86 -6.42 3.59
N PRO A 13 14.17 -5.83 4.58
CA PRO A 13 13.55 -4.53 4.39
C PRO A 13 14.63 -3.46 4.20
N VAL A 14 14.42 -2.60 3.20
CA VAL A 14 15.28 -1.44 2.92
C VAL A 14 15.23 -0.46 4.10
N LYS A 15 16.39 0.09 4.50
CA LYS A 15 16.45 1.09 5.58
C LYS A 15 15.64 2.33 5.21
N PRO A 16 14.99 3.02 6.17
CA PRO A 16 14.32 4.28 5.91
C PRO A 16 15.33 5.31 5.35
N GLY A 17 15.11 5.78 4.12
CA GLY A 17 15.86 6.90 3.52
C GLY A 17 16.71 6.60 2.29
N GLU A 18 16.89 5.34 1.87
CA GLU A 18 17.68 5.01 0.67
C GLU A 18 16.90 4.08 -0.26
N ALA A 19 16.17 4.65 -1.22
CA ALA A 19 15.41 3.85 -2.19
C ALA A 19 16.37 3.04 -3.09
N ARG A 20 16.02 1.77 -3.37
CA ARG A 20 16.81 0.86 -4.18
C ARG A 20 16.25 0.75 -5.59
N VAL A 21 17.10 0.96 -6.59
CA VAL A 21 16.75 0.89 -8.00
C VAL A 21 17.52 -0.24 -8.67
N LEU A 22 16.78 -1.13 -9.36
CA LEU A 22 17.38 -2.12 -10.25
C LEU A 22 17.46 -1.53 -11.66
N ILE A 23 18.62 -1.60 -12.30
CA ILE A 23 18.82 -1.17 -13.68
C ILE A 23 19.31 -2.37 -14.49
N ALA A 24 18.59 -2.74 -15.53
CA ALA A 24 18.88 -3.94 -16.28
C ALA A 24 18.98 -3.72 -17.78
N ASP A 25 20.14 -4.04 -18.34
CA ASP A 25 20.48 -3.78 -19.74
C ASP A 25 21.68 -4.65 -20.16
N ASP A 26 21.68 -5.21 -21.37
CA ASP A 26 22.84 -5.97 -21.88
C ASP A 26 24.02 -5.05 -22.26
N GLN A 27 23.76 -3.76 -22.47
CA GLN A 27 24.76 -2.78 -22.88
C GLN A 27 25.38 -2.08 -21.66
N GLY A 28 26.68 -2.31 -21.45
CA GLY A 28 27.40 -1.76 -20.30
C GLY A 28 27.50 -0.24 -20.26
N ASP A 29 27.54 0.42 -21.42
CA ASP A 29 27.51 1.88 -21.55
C ASP A 29 26.15 2.48 -21.14
N VAL A 30 25.03 1.80 -21.44
CA VAL A 30 23.70 2.18 -20.96
C VAL A 30 23.62 2.07 -19.43
N LEU A 31 24.11 0.97 -18.86
CA LEU A 31 24.18 0.79 -17.41
C LEU A 31 25.00 1.90 -16.73
N GLU A 32 26.19 2.21 -17.25
CA GLU A 32 27.04 3.26 -16.69
C GLU A 32 26.41 4.66 -16.84
N ALA A 33 25.76 4.95 -17.97
CA ALA A 33 25.07 6.23 -18.17
C ALA A 33 23.93 6.42 -17.16
N LEU A 34 23.11 5.38 -16.93
CA LEU A 34 22.02 5.43 -15.94
C LEU A 34 22.54 5.50 -14.50
N LYS A 35 23.62 4.77 -14.18
CA LYS A 35 24.29 4.90 -12.88
C LYS A 35 24.75 6.34 -12.64
N LEU A 36 25.44 6.93 -13.62
CA LEU A 36 25.95 8.30 -13.50
C LEU A 36 24.81 9.31 -13.33
N LEU A 37 23.73 9.15 -14.10
CA LEU A 37 22.54 9.98 -14.00
C LEU A 37 21.88 9.91 -12.61
N LEU A 38 21.72 8.71 -12.05
CA LEU A 38 20.99 8.49 -10.81
C LEU A 38 21.84 8.60 -9.53
N LYS A 39 23.18 8.65 -9.65
CA LYS A 39 24.10 8.72 -8.49
C LYS A 39 23.85 9.92 -7.58
N GLY A 40 23.42 11.05 -8.14
CA GLY A 40 23.15 12.28 -7.39
C GLY A 40 21.88 12.25 -6.53
N GLU A 41 21.04 11.22 -6.70
CA GLU A 41 19.70 11.15 -6.10
C GLU A 41 19.68 10.43 -4.74
N GLY A 42 20.84 10.02 -4.20
CA GLY A 42 20.91 9.29 -2.93
C GLY A 42 20.30 7.88 -2.98
N LEU A 43 20.26 7.28 -4.17
CA LEU A 43 19.66 5.97 -4.43
C LEU A 43 20.69 4.85 -4.31
N GLN A 44 20.26 3.67 -3.84
CA GLN A 44 21.04 2.45 -3.95
C GLN A 44 20.82 1.82 -5.33
N LEU A 45 21.84 1.87 -6.18
CA LEU A 45 21.74 1.34 -7.54
C LEU A 45 22.31 -0.09 -7.59
N GLU A 46 21.54 -1.00 -8.16
CA GLU A 46 21.95 -2.36 -8.49
C GLU A 46 21.77 -2.59 -9.99
N THR A 47 22.70 -3.29 -10.61
CA THR A 47 22.66 -3.52 -12.06
C THR A 47 22.72 -4.98 -12.43
N ALA A 48 21.96 -5.35 -13.45
CA ALA A 48 21.96 -6.69 -14.04
C ALA A 48 22.11 -6.60 -15.56
N SER A 49 22.91 -7.49 -16.16
CA SER A 49 23.15 -7.49 -17.61
C SER A 49 22.45 -8.61 -18.37
N SER A 50 21.56 -9.35 -17.70
CA SER A 50 20.80 -10.43 -18.32
C SER A 50 19.48 -10.67 -17.61
N PRO A 51 18.46 -11.26 -18.28
CA PRO A 51 17.20 -11.62 -17.64
C PRO A 51 17.37 -12.53 -16.43
N ALA A 52 18.31 -13.49 -16.49
CA ALA A 52 18.60 -14.37 -15.36
C ALA A 52 19.16 -13.59 -14.15
N GLY A 53 20.03 -12.61 -14.39
CA GLY A 53 20.55 -11.73 -13.35
C GLY A 53 19.45 -10.87 -12.72
N VAL A 54 18.50 -10.39 -13.51
CA VAL A 54 17.34 -9.63 -13.03
C VAL A 54 16.49 -10.47 -12.09
N LEU A 55 16.12 -11.68 -12.51
CA LEU A 55 15.31 -12.57 -11.67
C LEU A 55 16.03 -12.94 -10.37
N GLY A 56 17.34 -13.22 -10.43
CA GLY A 56 18.13 -13.49 -9.24
C GLY A 56 18.21 -12.29 -8.28
N ALA A 57 18.30 -11.07 -8.80
CA ALA A 57 18.29 -9.86 -7.98
C ALA A 57 16.93 -9.64 -7.30
N VAL A 58 15.83 -9.73 -8.07
CA VAL A 58 14.45 -9.53 -7.58
C VAL A 58 14.05 -10.60 -6.55
N ASP A 59 14.55 -11.84 -6.69
CA ASP A 59 14.31 -12.89 -5.71
C ASP A 59 15.06 -12.64 -4.39
N ALA A 60 16.29 -12.12 -4.48
CA ALA A 60 17.15 -11.90 -3.33
C ALA A 60 16.83 -10.61 -2.53
N ARG A 61 16.29 -9.57 -3.17
CA ARG A 61 16.16 -8.22 -2.60
C ARG A 61 14.90 -7.50 -3.06
N GLU A 62 14.43 -6.58 -2.23
CA GLU A 62 13.34 -5.67 -2.58
C GLU A 62 13.87 -4.42 -3.28
N PHE A 63 13.14 -3.97 -4.30
CA PHE A 63 13.43 -2.78 -5.07
C PHE A 63 12.25 -1.81 -4.99
N ASP A 64 12.53 -0.51 -5.04
CA ASP A 64 11.50 0.52 -5.10
C ASP A 64 11.05 0.79 -6.54
N VAL A 65 11.94 0.56 -7.51
CA VAL A 65 11.65 0.61 -8.96
C VAL A 65 12.69 -0.20 -9.73
N ALA A 66 12.26 -0.82 -10.83
CA ALA A 66 13.14 -1.49 -11.78
C ALA A 66 13.07 -0.81 -13.16
N LEU A 67 14.23 -0.42 -13.70
CA LEU A 67 14.39 -0.01 -15.09
C LEU A 67 14.89 -1.23 -15.88
N ILE A 68 14.11 -1.75 -16.82
CA ILE A 68 14.48 -2.96 -17.57
C ILE A 68 14.50 -2.68 -19.07
N ASP A 69 15.55 -3.09 -19.77
CA ASP A 69 15.55 -3.09 -21.22
C ASP A 69 14.64 -4.18 -21.79
N LEU A 70 14.10 -3.94 -22.99
CA LEU A 70 13.28 -4.94 -23.67
C LEU A 70 14.09 -5.91 -24.55
N ASN A 71 15.34 -5.61 -24.89
CA ASN A 71 16.11 -6.27 -25.94
C ASN A 71 17.49 -6.72 -25.43
N TYR A 72 17.57 -7.87 -24.74
CA TYR A 72 18.84 -8.37 -24.19
C TYR A 72 19.71 -9.14 -25.21
N THR A 73 19.18 -9.49 -26.39
CA THR A 73 19.87 -10.28 -27.40
C THR A 73 19.80 -9.62 -28.78
N ARG A 74 20.90 -9.71 -29.55
CA ARG A 74 21.08 -9.03 -30.85
C ARG A 74 20.06 -9.43 -31.93
N ASP A 75 19.44 -10.61 -31.82
CA ASP A 75 18.55 -11.18 -32.83
C ASP A 75 17.06 -10.87 -32.61
N THR A 76 16.67 -10.11 -31.58
CA THR A 76 15.24 -9.88 -31.27
C THR A 76 14.89 -8.41 -31.17
N THR A 77 14.69 -7.75 -32.31
CA THR A 77 14.00 -6.44 -32.39
C THR A 77 12.53 -6.48 -31.95
N SER A 78 12.02 -7.63 -31.51
CA SER A 78 10.62 -7.83 -31.10
C SER A 78 10.33 -7.40 -29.66
N GLY A 79 11.34 -7.28 -28.79
CA GLY A 79 11.14 -6.98 -27.36
C GLY A 79 10.54 -8.13 -26.54
N GLU A 80 10.30 -9.30 -27.14
CA GLU A 80 9.62 -10.42 -26.48
C GLU A 80 10.38 -10.94 -25.25
N GLU A 81 11.72 -10.96 -25.29
CA GLU A 81 12.53 -11.41 -24.15
C GLU A 81 12.28 -10.52 -22.92
N GLY A 82 12.29 -9.19 -23.09
CA GLY A 82 11.99 -8.26 -22.03
C GLY A 82 10.52 -8.27 -21.57
N LEU A 83 9.58 -8.48 -22.50
CA LEU A 83 8.16 -8.64 -22.14
C LEU A 83 7.92 -9.92 -21.32
N ASN A 84 8.62 -11.01 -21.64
CA ASN A 84 8.57 -12.24 -20.84
C ASN A 84 9.25 -12.06 -19.48
N LEU A 85 10.35 -11.32 -19.43
CA LEU A 85 11.01 -10.95 -18.18
C LEU A 85 10.07 -10.12 -17.29
N LEU A 86 9.38 -9.12 -17.84
CA LEU A 86 8.39 -8.31 -17.13
C LEU A 86 7.32 -9.20 -16.48
N SER A 87 6.72 -10.13 -17.24
CA SER A 87 5.69 -11.03 -16.69
C SER A 87 6.23 -11.90 -15.56
N ARG A 88 7.49 -12.35 -15.63
CA ARG A 88 8.12 -13.12 -14.55
C ARG A 88 8.38 -12.27 -13.32
N ILE A 89 8.85 -11.03 -13.48
CA ILE A 89 9.02 -10.09 -12.37
C ILE A 89 7.68 -9.86 -11.66
N GLN A 90 6.60 -9.58 -12.41
CA GLN A 90 5.25 -9.40 -11.84
C GLN A 90 4.73 -10.67 -11.13
N GLY A 91 5.17 -11.86 -11.55
CA GLY A 91 4.87 -13.12 -10.86
C GLY A 91 5.61 -13.30 -9.53
N ILE A 92 6.81 -12.72 -9.40
CA ILE A 92 7.64 -12.78 -8.17
C ILE A 92 7.26 -11.66 -7.19
N ASP A 93 7.03 -10.46 -7.71
CA ASP A 93 6.62 -9.29 -6.95
C ASP A 93 5.69 -8.41 -7.80
N PRO A 94 4.36 -8.51 -7.61
CA PRO A 94 3.38 -7.70 -8.34
C PRO A 94 3.35 -6.24 -7.87
N THR A 95 4.04 -5.90 -6.77
CA THR A 95 4.10 -4.55 -6.21
C THR A 95 5.28 -3.74 -6.71
N LEU A 96 6.32 -4.40 -7.25
CA LEU A 96 7.49 -3.75 -7.82
C LEU A 96 7.10 -2.96 -9.10
N PRO A 97 7.20 -1.62 -9.11
CA PRO A 97 6.98 -0.87 -10.33
C PRO A 97 8.12 -1.11 -11.32
N VAL A 98 7.77 -1.60 -12.51
CA VAL A 98 8.71 -1.86 -13.59
C VAL A 98 8.52 -0.81 -14.69
N VAL A 99 9.59 -0.10 -15.02
CA VAL A 99 9.66 0.85 -16.14
C VAL A 99 10.48 0.20 -17.25
N VAL A 100 9.86 -0.01 -18.40
CA VAL A 100 10.56 -0.64 -19.53
C VAL A 100 11.34 0.38 -20.35
N MET A 101 12.49 -0.01 -20.87
CA MET A 101 13.35 0.80 -21.71
C MET A 101 13.49 0.13 -23.07
N THR A 102 13.46 0.90 -24.16
CA THR A 102 13.62 0.32 -25.51
C THR A 102 14.19 1.31 -26.52
N ALA A 103 15.08 0.85 -27.39
CA ALA A 103 15.57 1.62 -28.55
C ALA A 103 14.60 1.61 -29.73
N TRP A 104 13.72 0.61 -29.81
CA TRP A 104 12.76 0.42 -30.91
C TRP A 104 11.34 0.50 -30.34
N GLY A 105 10.85 1.73 -30.25
CA GLY A 105 9.52 2.05 -29.74
C GLY A 105 8.44 1.91 -30.81
N SER A 106 8.14 0.70 -31.27
CA SER A 106 6.80 0.53 -31.85
C SER A 106 5.79 0.79 -30.74
N VAL A 107 4.79 1.61 -31.01
CA VAL A 107 3.70 1.88 -30.05
C VAL A 107 3.10 0.56 -29.55
N GLU A 108 3.09 -0.46 -30.40
CA GLU A 108 2.61 -1.81 -30.10
C GLU A 108 3.38 -2.47 -28.94
N VAL A 109 4.72 -2.44 -28.96
CA VAL A 109 5.54 -3.07 -27.90
C VAL A 109 5.37 -2.32 -26.57
N ALA A 110 5.29 -0.98 -26.61
CA ALA A 110 5.02 -0.19 -25.41
C ALA A 110 3.63 -0.49 -24.84
N VAL A 111 2.61 -0.56 -25.69
CA VAL A 111 1.24 -0.93 -25.28
C VAL A 111 1.20 -2.33 -24.68
N GLU A 112 1.92 -3.29 -25.28
CA GLU A 112 1.99 -4.65 -24.77
C GLU A 112 2.72 -4.73 -23.43
N ALA A 113 3.81 -3.97 -23.23
CA ALA A 113 4.48 -3.86 -21.94
C ALA A 113 3.52 -3.34 -20.86
N MET A 114 2.75 -2.29 -21.16
CA MET A 114 1.74 -1.76 -20.24
C MET A 114 0.66 -2.79 -19.91
N ARG A 115 0.20 -3.58 -20.90
CA ARG A 115 -0.77 -4.68 -20.68
C ARG A 115 -0.21 -5.78 -19.77
N ARG A 116 1.09 -6.04 -19.84
CA ARG A 116 1.79 -7.03 -19.00
C ARG A 116 2.21 -6.49 -17.62
N GLY A 117 1.81 -5.26 -17.27
CA GLY A 117 1.99 -4.70 -15.93
C GLY A 117 3.17 -3.74 -15.78
N ALA A 118 3.80 -3.29 -16.88
CA ALA A 118 4.73 -2.17 -16.81
C ALA A 118 4.00 -0.92 -16.29
N ARG A 119 4.68 -0.13 -15.47
CA ARG A 119 4.16 1.11 -14.91
C ARG A 119 4.42 2.33 -15.79
N ASP A 120 5.50 2.28 -16.57
CA ASP A 120 5.87 3.32 -17.53
C ASP A 120 6.85 2.77 -18.57
N PHE A 121 7.20 3.58 -19.57
CA PHE A 121 8.24 3.28 -20.55
C PHE A 121 9.13 4.48 -20.88
N ILE A 122 10.39 4.18 -21.21
CA ILE A 122 11.39 5.14 -21.65
C ILE A 122 11.96 4.70 -23.00
N GLN A 123 11.83 5.56 -24.01
CA GLN A 123 12.49 5.34 -25.29
C GLN A 123 13.98 5.75 -25.19
N LYS A 124 14.87 4.94 -25.77
CA LYS A 124 16.29 5.25 -25.95
C LYS A 124 16.52 5.88 -27.34
N PRO A 125 17.38 6.90 -27.48
CA PRO A 125 18.05 7.64 -26.39
C PRO A 125 17.04 8.45 -25.58
N TRP A 126 17.31 8.63 -24.28
CA TRP A 126 16.37 9.25 -23.35
C TRP A 126 16.71 10.72 -23.03
N ASP A 127 15.71 11.43 -22.53
CA ASP A 127 15.90 12.71 -21.86
C ASP A 127 16.16 12.48 -20.36
N ASN A 128 17.24 13.05 -19.83
CA ASN A 128 17.66 12.84 -18.45
C ASN A 128 16.63 13.33 -17.43
N ALA A 129 15.97 14.46 -17.69
CA ALA A 129 14.95 14.99 -16.79
C ALA A 129 13.73 14.08 -16.74
N ARG A 130 13.33 13.50 -17.88
CA ARG A 130 12.26 12.50 -17.94
C ARG A 130 12.57 11.24 -17.13
N VAL A 131 13.78 10.68 -17.25
CA VAL A 131 14.17 9.48 -16.47
C VAL A 131 14.11 9.78 -14.97
N LEU A 132 14.67 10.91 -14.54
CA LEU A 132 14.64 11.32 -13.13
C LEU A 132 13.21 11.50 -12.61
N ALA A 133 12.34 12.15 -13.39
CA ALA A 133 10.95 12.37 -13.02
C ALA A 133 10.18 11.04 -12.86
N ILE A 134 10.37 10.11 -13.80
CA ILE A 134 9.73 8.79 -13.74
C ILE A 134 10.23 8.02 -12.52
N VAL A 135 11.55 7.92 -12.32
CA VAL A 135 12.14 7.19 -11.18
C VAL A 135 11.63 7.74 -9.84
N ARG A 136 11.66 9.07 -9.66
CA ARG A 136 11.13 9.70 -8.43
C ARG A 136 9.65 9.39 -8.21
N THR A 137 8.84 9.54 -9.25
CA THR A 137 7.39 9.27 -9.17
C THR A 137 7.11 7.81 -8.79
N GLN A 138 7.81 6.85 -9.41
CA GLN A 138 7.60 5.43 -9.11
C GLN A 138 8.06 5.06 -7.69
N ILE A 139 9.15 5.65 -7.21
CA ILE A 139 9.61 5.46 -5.82
C ILE A 139 8.58 6.02 -4.83
N GLU A 140 8.09 7.25 -5.04
CA GLU A 140 7.08 7.86 -4.18
C GLU A 140 5.80 7.03 -4.11
N LEU A 141 5.30 6.55 -5.26
CA LEU A 141 4.12 5.69 -5.32
C LEU A 141 4.34 4.34 -4.62
N SER A 142 5.48 3.69 -4.86
CA SER A 142 5.84 2.42 -4.22
C SER A 142 5.90 2.54 -2.70
N GLN A 143 6.55 3.60 -2.20
CA GLN A 143 6.64 3.87 -0.77
C GLN A 143 5.28 4.22 -0.15
N ALA A 144 4.45 5.00 -0.84
CA ALA A 144 3.10 5.32 -0.39
C ALA A 144 2.22 4.07 -0.28
N LEU A 145 2.28 3.17 -1.27
CA LEU A 145 1.54 1.90 -1.24
C LEU A 145 1.99 1.00 -0.08
N ARG A 146 3.31 0.83 0.10
CA ARG A 146 3.85 0.04 1.23
C ARG A 146 3.47 0.63 2.58
N LYS A 147 3.49 1.97 2.70
CA LYS A 147 3.05 2.66 3.91
C LYS A 147 1.56 2.43 4.16
N GLY A 148 0.73 2.49 3.12
CA GLY A 148 -0.71 2.19 3.20
C GLY A 148 -0.95 0.77 3.71
N GLN A 149 -0.33 -0.23 3.09
CA GLN A 149 -0.44 -1.64 3.49
C GLN A 149 0.03 -1.86 4.94
N ARG A 150 1.13 -1.20 5.35
CA ARG A 150 1.62 -1.27 6.73
C ARG A 150 0.62 -0.66 7.71
N LEU A 151 0.06 0.50 7.40
CA LEU A 151 -0.94 1.15 8.25
C LEU A 151 -2.25 0.34 8.31
N GLU A 152 -2.63 -0.32 7.22
CA GLU A 152 -3.77 -1.25 7.19
C GLU A 152 -3.51 -2.48 8.06
N ALA A 153 -2.32 -3.08 7.97
CA ALA A 153 -1.92 -4.21 8.80
C ALA A 153 -1.79 -3.84 10.29
N GLU A 154 -1.22 -2.67 10.61
CA GLU A 154 -1.19 -2.14 11.98
C GLU A 154 -2.61 -1.88 12.49
N ASN A 155 -3.50 -1.32 11.65
CA ASN A 155 -4.91 -1.16 12.00
C ASN A 155 -5.65 -2.50 12.15
N SER A 156 -5.36 -3.54 11.35
CA SER A 156 -6.01 -4.84 11.51
C SER A 156 -5.58 -5.52 12.81
N ILE A 157 -4.30 -5.42 13.17
CA ILE A 157 -3.77 -5.89 14.46
C ILE A 157 -4.42 -5.12 15.63
N LEU A 158 -4.54 -3.80 15.53
CA LEU A 158 -5.20 -2.97 16.55
C LEU A 158 -6.72 -3.18 16.62
N ARG A 159 -7.36 -3.50 15.49
CA ARG A 159 -8.79 -3.85 15.42
C ARG A 159 -9.07 -5.21 16.02
N GLY A 160 -8.07 -6.08 16.15
CA GLY A 160 -8.22 -7.46 16.61
C GLY A 160 -9.05 -8.23 15.61
N GLU A 161 -8.40 -8.98 14.71
CA GLU A 161 -9.12 -9.96 13.88
C GLU A 161 -9.81 -10.98 14.78
N GLY A 162 -11.12 -10.84 14.92
CA GLY A 162 -11.98 -11.71 15.70
C GLY A 162 -13.04 -10.92 16.45
N MET A 163 -14.24 -11.50 16.57
CA MET A 163 -15.24 -11.05 17.53
C MET A 163 -14.51 -10.83 18.87
N PRO A 164 -14.60 -9.64 19.51
CA PRO A 164 -13.93 -9.43 20.79
C PRO A 164 -14.26 -10.62 21.68
N ASN A 165 -13.27 -11.20 22.36
CA ASN A 165 -13.51 -12.31 23.28
C ASN A 165 -14.28 -11.76 24.48
N ILE A 166 -15.60 -11.59 24.33
CA ILE A 166 -16.48 -11.03 25.35
C ILE A 166 -16.76 -12.15 26.34
N VAL A 167 -16.12 -12.06 27.50
CA VAL A 167 -16.49 -12.87 28.65
C VAL A 167 -17.79 -12.28 29.22
N ALA A 168 -18.93 -12.91 28.90
CA ALA A 168 -20.28 -12.43 29.21
C ALA A 168 -21.16 -13.57 29.75
N GLU A 169 -20.75 -14.17 30.88
CA GLU A 169 -21.43 -15.33 31.46
C GLU A 169 -22.67 -14.98 32.29
N SER A 170 -22.84 -13.72 32.70
CA SER A 170 -23.97 -13.31 33.52
C SER A 170 -25.27 -13.19 32.70
N ALA A 171 -26.41 -13.49 33.32
CA ALA A 171 -27.72 -13.40 32.69
C ALA A 171 -28.04 -11.99 32.14
N ALA A 172 -27.56 -10.95 32.82
CA ALA A 172 -27.70 -9.56 32.37
C ALA A 172 -26.92 -9.32 31.05
N MET A 173 -25.69 -9.80 30.96
CA MET A 173 -24.88 -9.66 29.74
C MET A 173 -25.40 -10.53 28.60
N GLN A 174 -25.96 -11.71 28.88
CA GLN A 174 -26.64 -12.53 27.88
C GLN A 174 -27.81 -11.78 27.24
N THR A 175 -28.59 -11.04 28.03
CA THR A 175 -29.66 -10.16 27.50
C THR A 175 -29.09 -9.08 26.59
N VAL A 176 -27.98 -8.44 26.97
CA VAL A 176 -27.30 -7.44 26.12
C VAL A 176 -26.85 -8.06 24.80
N LEU A 177 -26.21 -9.24 24.83
CA LEU A 177 -25.75 -9.93 23.62
C LEU A 177 -26.90 -10.33 22.69
N GLN A 178 -28.05 -10.72 23.23
CA GLN A 178 -29.25 -10.99 22.43
C GLN A 178 -29.76 -9.73 21.70
N VAL A 179 -29.74 -8.58 22.38
CA VAL A 179 -30.09 -7.29 21.74
C VAL A 179 -29.07 -6.95 20.66
N VAL A 180 -27.78 -7.11 20.93
CA VAL A 180 -26.69 -6.89 19.95
C VAL A 180 -26.90 -7.75 18.70
N ALA A 181 -27.15 -9.05 18.84
CA ALA A 181 -27.37 -9.95 17.72
C ALA A 181 -28.61 -9.57 16.88
N ARG A 182 -29.66 -9.03 17.53
CA ARG A 182 -30.89 -8.61 16.85
C ARG A 182 -30.75 -7.27 16.14
N VAL A 183 -30.05 -6.31 16.74
CA VAL A 183 -29.95 -4.93 16.24
C VAL A 183 -28.76 -4.77 15.28
N GLY A 184 -27.68 -5.53 15.45
CA GLY A 184 -26.46 -5.44 14.66
C GLY A 184 -26.66 -5.45 13.13
N PRO A 185 -27.49 -6.35 12.57
CA PRO A 185 -27.76 -6.37 11.13
C PRO A 185 -28.58 -5.19 10.59
N SER A 186 -29.07 -4.28 11.44
CA SER A 186 -29.89 -3.13 11.04
C SER A 186 -29.07 -1.85 10.88
N ASP A 187 -29.64 -0.86 10.19
CA ASP A 187 -29.07 0.49 10.06
C ASP A 187 -29.52 1.46 11.18
N ALA A 188 -30.11 0.94 12.26
CA ALA A 188 -30.60 1.77 13.35
C ALA A 188 -29.46 2.36 14.19
N ASN A 189 -29.61 3.62 14.62
CA ASN A 189 -28.71 4.22 15.59
C ASN A 189 -28.87 3.53 16.95
N VAL A 190 -27.76 3.16 17.58
CA VAL A 190 -27.74 2.46 18.87
C VAL A 190 -27.15 3.33 19.96
N LEU A 191 -27.89 3.52 21.06
CA LEU A 191 -27.42 4.20 22.26
C LEU A 191 -27.02 3.16 23.31
N VAL A 192 -25.75 3.16 23.72
CA VAL A 192 -25.22 2.26 24.75
C VAL A 192 -25.00 3.04 26.04
N LEU A 193 -25.77 2.72 27.07
CA LEU A 193 -25.68 3.36 28.39
C LEU A 193 -24.99 2.45 29.40
N GLY A 194 -24.30 3.05 30.35
CA GLY A 194 -23.60 2.35 31.43
C GLY A 194 -22.58 3.25 32.12
N GLU A 195 -22.22 2.89 33.35
CA GLU A 195 -21.19 3.60 34.11
C GLU A 195 -19.81 3.53 33.41
N ASN A 196 -18.86 4.32 33.88
CA ASN A 196 -17.50 4.28 33.34
C ASN A 196 -16.86 2.92 33.63
N GLY A 197 -16.28 2.31 32.60
CA GLY A 197 -15.64 0.99 32.71
C GLY A 197 -16.57 -0.22 32.59
N THR A 198 -17.88 -0.05 32.34
CA THR A 198 -18.82 -1.20 32.19
C THR A 198 -18.78 -1.88 30.82
N GLY A 199 -17.82 -1.56 29.97
CA GLY A 199 -17.63 -2.22 28.67
C GLY A 199 -18.45 -1.66 27.50
N LYS A 200 -18.89 -0.39 27.54
CA LYS A 200 -19.61 0.26 26.42
C LYS A 200 -18.88 0.12 25.07
N GLY A 201 -17.58 0.39 25.05
CA GLY A 201 -16.74 0.20 23.86
C GLY A 201 -16.59 -1.26 23.41
N VAL A 202 -16.78 -2.23 24.31
CA VAL A 202 -16.80 -3.66 23.95
C VAL A 202 -18.13 -4.00 23.27
N VAL A 203 -19.25 -3.49 23.79
CA VAL A 203 -20.58 -3.67 23.20
C VAL A 203 -20.67 -3.01 21.81
N SER A 204 -20.09 -1.81 21.62
CA SER A 204 -20.09 -1.14 20.32
C SER A 204 -19.28 -1.90 19.27
N ARG A 205 -18.12 -2.46 19.64
CA ARG A 205 -17.36 -3.38 18.77
C ARG A 205 -18.14 -4.65 18.44
N ALA A 206 -18.87 -5.22 19.40
CA ALA A 206 -19.72 -6.39 19.18
C ALA A 206 -20.81 -6.10 18.13
N LEU A 207 -21.50 -4.96 18.28
CA LEU A 207 -22.52 -4.49 17.33
C LEU A 207 -21.96 -4.34 15.91
N HIS A 208 -20.79 -3.72 15.78
CA HIS A 208 -20.14 -3.55 14.48
C HIS A 208 -19.77 -4.92 13.86
N ALA A 209 -19.21 -5.83 14.66
CA ALA A 209 -18.77 -7.15 14.19
C ALA A 209 -19.92 -8.04 13.67
N VAL A 210 -21.14 -7.90 14.22
CA VAL A 210 -22.33 -8.65 13.76
C VAL A 210 -23.17 -7.89 12.73
N SER A 211 -22.72 -6.71 12.29
CA SER A 211 -23.43 -5.88 11.32
C SER A 211 -23.11 -6.25 9.87
N SER A 212 -23.91 -5.74 8.94
CA SER A 212 -23.61 -5.79 7.50
C SER A 212 -22.34 -5.01 7.10
N ARG A 213 -21.80 -4.21 8.03
CA ARG A 213 -20.62 -3.34 7.85
C ARG A 213 -19.37 -3.90 8.54
N ALA A 214 -19.39 -5.15 9.02
CA ALA A 214 -18.28 -5.74 9.77
C ALA A 214 -16.92 -5.78 9.02
N SER A 215 -16.94 -5.79 7.69
CA SER A 215 -15.73 -5.72 6.85
C SER A 215 -15.25 -4.29 6.57
N ARG A 216 -15.97 -3.28 7.06
CA ARG A 216 -15.66 -1.85 6.87
C ARG A 216 -15.05 -1.28 8.14
N PRO A 217 -14.39 -0.11 8.08
CA PRO A 217 -13.83 0.51 9.28
C PRO A 217 -14.90 0.87 10.31
N MET A 218 -14.58 0.67 11.60
CA MET A 218 -15.27 1.34 12.71
C MET A 218 -14.45 2.56 13.12
N VAL A 219 -14.98 3.76 12.91
CA VAL A 219 -14.38 5.02 13.32
C VAL A 219 -14.82 5.33 14.74
N ILE A 220 -13.86 5.45 15.67
CA ILE A 220 -14.13 5.79 17.07
C ILE A 220 -13.75 7.24 17.32
N VAL A 221 -14.63 7.99 17.96
CA VAL A 221 -14.42 9.37 18.39
C VAL A 221 -14.68 9.44 19.88
N ASN A 222 -13.64 9.76 20.65
CA ASN A 222 -13.79 10.03 22.08
C ASN A 222 -14.21 11.51 22.24
N SER A 223 -15.41 11.73 22.75
CA SER A 223 -15.95 13.07 23.01
C SER A 223 -15.45 13.68 24.33
N GLY A 224 -14.74 12.90 25.15
CA GLY A 224 -14.21 13.34 26.43
C GLY A 224 -13.10 14.38 26.33
N GLY A 225 -13.34 15.58 26.88
CA GLY A 225 -12.30 16.58 27.18
C GLY A 225 -11.88 17.49 26.04
N VAL A 226 -12.60 17.51 24.92
CA VAL A 226 -12.31 18.35 23.75
C VAL A 226 -13.18 19.63 23.78
N SER A 227 -12.63 20.78 23.38
CA SER A 227 -13.42 22.01 23.23
C SER A 227 -14.37 21.91 22.02
N GLU A 228 -15.54 22.57 22.10
CA GLU A 228 -16.62 22.46 21.10
C GLU A 228 -16.15 22.70 19.66
N GLY A 229 -15.36 23.76 19.42
CA GLY A 229 -14.83 24.05 18.08
C GLY A 229 -13.82 23.01 17.55
N VAL A 230 -13.08 22.34 18.43
CA VAL A 230 -12.16 21.25 18.03
C VAL A 230 -12.97 19.98 17.74
N PHE A 231 -14.03 19.74 18.51
CA PHE A 231 -14.93 18.60 18.31
C PHE A 231 -15.68 18.68 16.96
N GLU A 232 -16.23 19.85 16.61
CA GLU A 232 -16.88 20.06 15.32
C GLU A 232 -15.89 19.86 14.16
N SER A 233 -14.69 20.42 14.27
CA SER A 233 -13.63 20.23 13.28
C SER A 233 -13.18 18.78 13.15
N GLU A 234 -13.22 17.98 14.22
CA GLU A 234 -12.92 16.55 14.14
C GLU A 234 -14.03 15.83 13.36
N LEU A 235 -15.30 16.05 13.74
CA LEU A 235 -16.43 15.35 13.15
C LEU A 235 -16.66 15.69 11.67
N PHE A 236 -16.69 16.97 11.35
CA PHE A 236 -17.07 17.46 10.02
C PHE A 236 -15.88 17.81 9.15
N GLY A 237 -14.67 17.88 9.72
CA GLY A 237 -13.50 18.36 9.02
C GLY A 237 -13.49 19.88 8.90
N HIS A 238 -12.51 20.40 8.15
CA HIS A 238 -12.45 21.82 7.82
C HIS A 238 -11.65 22.04 6.54
N VAL A 239 -11.92 23.17 5.90
CA VAL A 239 -11.05 23.74 4.85
C VAL A 239 -10.06 24.71 5.47
N ARG A 240 -8.93 24.91 4.81
CA ARG A 240 -7.92 25.90 5.19
C ARG A 240 -8.57 27.27 5.37
N GLY A 241 -8.31 27.89 6.52
CA GLY A 241 -8.84 29.22 6.87
C GLY A 241 -10.23 29.23 7.52
N ALA A 242 -10.85 28.06 7.81
CA ALA A 242 -12.12 28.00 8.53
C ALA A 242 -12.04 28.56 9.97
N PHE A 243 -10.86 28.51 10.60
CA PHE A 243 -10.56 29.13 11.90
C PHE A 243 -9.07 29.50 11.98
N THR A 244 -8.66 30.23 13.03
CA THR A 244 -7.33 30.86 13.15
C THR A 244 -6.15 29.89 13.04
N ASP A 245 -6.35 28.61 13.35
CA ASP A 245 -5.30 27.56 13.29
C ASP A 245 -5.53 26.52 12.16
N ALA A 246 -6.51 26.75 11.27
CA ALA A 246 -6.81 25.88 10.12
C ALA A 246 -5.78 26.07 8.98
N LYS A 247 -4.59 25.49 9.17
CA LYS A 247 -3.44 25.64 8.24
C LYS A 247 -3.55 24.81 6.96
N ALA A 248 -4.35 23.75 6.97
CA ALA A 248 -4.57 22.83 5.86
C ALA A 248 -6.00 22.28 5.90
N ASP A 249 -6.43 21.65 4.81
CA ASP A 249 -7.72 20.94 4.79
C ASP A 249 -7.62 19.67 5.64
N ARG A 250 -8.73 19.31 6.30
CA ARG A 250 -8.85 18.10 7.12
C ARG A 250 -10.17 17.41 6.83
N VAL A 251 -10.08 16.14 6.46
CA VAL A 251 -11.23 15.25 6.28
C VAL A 251 -11.87 14.94 7.64
N GLY A 252 -13.19 15.03 7.72
CA GLY A 252 -13.97 14.77 8.94
C GLY A 252 -14.20 13.28 9.23
N ARG A 253 -14.50 12.97 10.50
CA ARG A 253 -14.84 11.58 10.92
C ARG A 253 -16.08 11.03 10.23
N PHE A 254 -17.07 11.88 9.89
CA PHE A 254 -18.24 11.46 9.13
C PHE A 254 -17.87 10.95 7.73
N GLU A 255 -16.97 11.66 7.05
CA GLU A 255 -16.49 11.28 5.72
C GLU A 255 -15.64 10.00 5.77
N LEU A 256 -14.76 9.87 6.77
CA LEU A 256 -14.01 8.63 7.02
C LEU A 256 -14.90 7.42 7.36
N ALA A 257 -16.10 7.66 7.89
CA ALA A 257 -17.06 6.64 8.27
C ALA A 257 -18.15 6.44 7.21
N ASP A 258 -18.01 6.99 6.00
CA ASP A 258 -18.98 6.76 4.93
C ASP A 258 -19.15 5.26 4.66
N GLN A 259 -20.41 4.83 4.58
CA GLN A 259 -20.82 3.42 4.48
C GLN A 259 -20.34 2.52 5.63
N ALA A 260 -19.71 3.06 6.67
CA ALA A 260 -19.04 2.34 7.76
C ALA A 260 -19.76 2.57 9.10
N THR A 261 -19.10 2.35 10.24
CA THR A 261 -19.68 2.62 11.57
C THR A 261 -18.93 3.75 12.26
N LEU A 262 -19.65 4.75 12.76
CA LEU A 262 -19.11 5.80 13.62
C LEU A 262 -19.58 5.55 15.07
N PHE A 263 -18.64 5.40 16.00
CA PHE A 263 -18.93 5.28 17.42
C PHE A 263 -18.42 6.53 18.15
N LEU A 264 -19.33 7.18 18.86
CA LEU A 264 -19.07 8.36 19.68
C LEU A 264 -19.06 7.90 21.15
N ASP A 265 -17.89 7.88 21.78
CA ASP A 265 -17.69 7.48 23.20
C ASP A 265 -17.65 8.70 24.13
#